data_AF-A0A7Y3TYF4-F1
#
_entry.id   AF-A0A7Y3TYF4-F1
#
_cell.length_a   1.000
_cell.length_b   1.000
_cell.length_c   1.000
_cell.angle_alpha   90.00
_cell.angle_beta   90.00
_cell.angle_gamma   90.00
#
_symmetry.space_group_name_H-M   'P 1'
#
loop_
_entity.id
_entity.type
_entity.pdbx_description
1 polymer ?
#
loop_
_entity_poly.entity_id
_entity_poly.type
_entity_poly.pdbx_seq_one_letter_code
_entity_poly.pdbx_strand_id
1 'polypeptide(L)'
;MNSETRQLRQTLIFIRTSFEAIQGSMAGRLDDPLPCWLDASLLTLLSRELKLCYQQAAFGAPLLAKQLLVASQGSDLLLKQCPGVLSSAVCYRQLSAILEPLNAAIIQLGETKKRRWPWQRR
;
A
#
# COMPACT_ATOMS: atom_id res chain seq x y z
N MET A 1 -5.99 -13.58 -16.75
CA MET A 1 -5.72 -13.08 -15.39
C MET A 1 -6.16 -14.18 -14.46
N ASN A 2 -5.24 -14.79 -13.71
CA ASN A 2 -5.58 -15.91 -12.82
C ASN A 2 -6.43 -15.39 -11.65
N SER A 3 -7.27 -16.25 -11.07
CA SER A 3 -8.15 -15.91 -9.93
C SER A 3 -7.35 -15.34 -8.76
N GLU A 4 -6.20 -15.93 -8.45
CA GLU A 4 -5.28 -15.50 -7.39
C GLU A 4 -4.74 -14.08 -7.65
N THR A 5 -4.34 -13.77 -8.89
CA THR A 5 -3.86 -12.43 -9.27
C THR A 5 -4.96 -11.38 -9.14
N ARG A 6 -6.21 -11.76 -9.45
CA ARG A 6 -7.38 -10.88 -9.30
C ARG A 6 -7.68 -10.61 -7.84
N GLN A 7 -7.64 -11.64 -7.00
CA GLN A 7 -7.84 -11.54 -5.56
C GLN A 7 -6.75 -10.68 -4.92
N LEU A 8 -5.48 -10.94 -5.23
CA LEU A 8 -4.35 -10.13 -4.78
C LEU A 8 -4.53 -8.64 -5.15
N ARG A 9 -4.91 -8.36 -6.40
CA ARG A 9 -5.17 -6.98 -6.83
C ARG A 9 -6.30 -6.32 -6.03
N GLN A 10 -7.39 -7.04 -5.76
CA GLN A 10 -8.51 -6.53 -4.97
C GLN A 10 -8.09 -6.24 -3.52
N THR A 11 -7.33 -7.14 -2.90
CA THR A 11 -6.77 -6.94 -1.56
C THR A 11 -5.86 -5.72 -1.51
N LEU A 12 -4.95 -5.55 -2.49
CA LEU A 12 -4.08 -4.38 -2.54
C LEU A 12 -4.84 -3.07 -2.74
N ILE A 13 -5.91 -3.07 -3.55
CA ILE A 13 -6.79 -1.90 -3.69
C ILE A 13 -7.45 -1.57 -2.35
N PHE A 14 -7.98 -2.57 -1.64
CA PHE A 14 -8.58 -2.36 -0.32
C PHE A 14 -7.58 -1.78 0.68
N ILE A 15 -6.37 -2.33 0.73
CA ILE A 15 -5.29 -1.83 1.60
C ILE A 15 -4.95 -0.37 1.23
N ARG A 16 -4.78 -0.07 -0.06
CA ARG A 16 -4.53 1.29 -0.56
C ARG A 16 -5.60 2.26 -0.12
N THR A 17 -6.87 1.93 -0.37
CA THR A 17 -8.00 2.81 0.02
C THR A 17 -8.08 2.99 1.53
N SER A 18 -7.68 1.98 2.32
CA SER A 18 -7.62 2.08 3.77
C SER A 18 -6.54 3.07 4.22
N PHE A 19 -5.34 3.00 3.64
CA PHE A 19 -4.28 3.98 3.91
C PHE A 19 -4.63 5.39 3.42
N GLU A 20 -5.30 5.52 2.28
CA GLU A 20 -5.81 6.81 1.79
C GLU A 20 -6.86 7.41 2.71
N ALA A 21 -7.77 6.59 3.25
CA ALA A 21 -8.78 7.04 4.21
C ALA A 21 -8.11 7.56 5.50
N ILE A 22 -7.11 6.82 6.00
CA ILE A 22 -6.29 7.26 7.13
C ILE A 22 -5.62 8.59 6.80
N GLN A 23 -4.93 8.69 5.66
CA GLN A 23 -4.25 9.91 5.22
C GLN A 23 -5.21 11.10 5.09
N GLY A 24 -6.40 10.88 4.53
CA GLY A 24 -7.44 11.89 4.38
C GLY A 24 -7.98 12.42 5.71
N SER A 25 -8.07 11.56 6.74
CA SER A 25 -8.46 11.98 8.09
C SER A 25 -7.46 12.97 8.73
N MET A 26 -6.23 13.01 8.23
CA MET A 26 -5.16 13.92 8.70
C MET A 26 -4.98 15.17 7.84
N ALA A 27 -5.54 15.23 6.64
CA ALA A 27 -5.29 16.33 5.70
C ALA A 27 -5.69 17.72 6.25
N GLY A 28 -6.68 17.78 7.15
CA GLY A 28 -7.09 19.02 7.84
C GLY A 28 -6.29 19.35 9.11
N ARG A 29 -5.29 18.53 9.47
CA ARG A 29 -4.49 18.66 10.71
C ARG A 29 -3.00 18.70 10.42
N LEU A 30 -2.59 19.07 9.20
CA LEU A 30 -1.18 19.06 8.82
C LEU A 30 -0.37 20.12 9.55
N ASP A 31 -0.97 21.26 9.89
CA ASP A 31 -0.34 22.32 10.67
C ASP A 31 -0.53 22.14 12.19
N ASP A 32 -1.20 21.05 12.60
CA ASP A 32 -1.44 20.75 14.02
C ASP A 32 -0.15 20.21 14.66
N PRO A 33 0.40 20.88 15.70
CA PRO A 33 1.58 20.41 16.41
C PRO A 33 1.30 19.16 17.27
N LEU A 34 0.03 18.78 17.45
CA LEU A 34 -0.34 17.61 18.24
C LEU A 34 0.14 16.30 17.59
N PRO A 35 0.46 15.30 18.42
CA PRO A 35 0.87 13.99 17.92
C PRO A 35 -0.26 13.32 17.15
N CYS A 36 0.09 12.53 16.13
CA CYS A 36 -0.89 11.79 15.36
C CYS A 36 -1.52 10.67 16.23
N TRP A 37 -2.85 10.66 16.29
CA TRP A 37 -3.63 9.59 16.88
C TRP A 37 -4.18 8.72 15.76
N LEU A 38 -3.38 7.72 15.36
CA LEU A 38 -3.82 6.68 14.45
C LEU A 38 -4.33 5.47 15.20
N ASP A 39 -5.30 4.79 14.60
CA ASP A 39 -5.75 3.49 15.08
C ASP A 39 -4.65 2.44 14.83
N ALA A 40 -3.90 2.14 15.88
CA ALA A 40 -2.83 1.15 15.85
C ALA A 40 -3.33 -0.26 15.50
N SER A 41 -4.59 -0.58 15.84
CA SER A 41 -5.19 -1.88 15.50
C SER A 41 -5.43 -2.02 14.00
N LEU A 42 -5.95 -0.96 13.37
CA LEU A 42 -6.13 -0.89 11.93
C LEU A 42 -4.79 -0.94 11.19
N LEU A 43 -3.80 -0.15 11.62
CA LEU A 43 -2.46 -0.20 11.01
C LEU A 43 -1.81 -1.57 11.13
N THR A 44 -2.01 -2.26 12.27
CA THR A 44 -1.45 -3.61 12.50
C THR A 44 -2.08 -4.62 11.54
N LEU A 45 -3.40 -4.53 11.34
CA LEU A 45 -4.12 -5.35 10.37
C LEU A 45 -3.59 -5.10 8.96
N LEU A 46 -3.50 -3.83 8.54
CA LEU A 46 -3.02 -3.47 7.20
C LEU A 46 -1.56 -3.90 6.96
N SER A 47 -0.68 -3.75 7.95
CA SER A 47 0.71 -4.24 7.85
C SER A 47 0.76 -5.76 7.68
N ARG A 48 -0.03 -6.50 8.46
CA ARG A 48 -0.11 -7.97 8.34
C ARG A 48 -0.59 -8.40 6.96
N GLU A 49 -1.65 -7.77 6.44
CA GLU A 49 -2.18 -8.09 5.10
C GLU A 49 -1.18 -7.76 4.00
N LEU A 50 -0.42 -6.66 4.10
CA LEU A 50 0.67 -6.36 3.18
C LEU A 50 1.76 -7.44 3.17
N LYS A 51 2.14 -7.96 4.34
CA LYS A 51 3.12 -9.06 4.45
C LYS A 51 2.63 -10.33 3.80
N LEU A 52 1.36 -10.68 3.97
CA LEU A 52 0.74 -11.83 3.30
C LEU A 52 0.75 -11.65 1.78
N CYS A 53 0.41 -10.45 1.30
CA CYS A 53 0.46 -10.13 -0.13
C CYS A 53 1.89 -10.24 -0.68
N TYR A 54 2.90 -9.79 0.07
CA TYR A 54 4.31 -9.97 -0.29
C TYR A 54 4.69 -11.45 -0.41
N GLN A 55 4.33 -12.27 0.57
CA GLN A 55 4.61 -13.71 0.56
C GLN A 55 3.98 -14.42 -0.65
N GLN A 56 2.75 -14.04 -1.02
CA GLN A 56 2.06 -14.55 -2.21
C GLN A 56 2.77 -14.13 -3.52
N ALA A 57 3.33 -12.92 -3.57
CA ALA A 57 4.02 -12.41 -4.76
C ALA A 57 5.48 -12.90 -4.89
N ALA A 58 6.13 -13.29 -3.79
CA ALA A 58 7.57 -13.55 -3.71
C ALA A 58 8.09 -14.59 -4.71
N PHE A 59 7.31 -15.64 -4.98
CA PHE A 59 7.74 -16.74 -5.84
C PHE A 59 7.45 -16.52 -7.34
N GLY A 60 6.50 -15.65 -7.69
CA GLY A 60 6.02 -15.50 -9.07
C GLY A 60 6.26 -14.14 -9.71
N ALA A 61 6.52 -13.09 -8.92
CA ALA A 61 6.62 -11.73 -9.41
C ALA A 61 7.62 -10.89 -8.59
N PRO A 62 8.94 -11.01 -8.85
CA PRO A 62 9.97 -10.40 -8.00
C PRO A 62 9.89 -8.87 -7.93
N LEU A 63 9.52 -8.21 -9.05
CA LEU A 63 9.31 -6.76 -9.07
C LEU A 63 8.12 -6.34 -8.19
N LEU A 64 7.01 -7.07 -8.27
CA LEU A 64 5.83 -6.84 -7.43
C LEU A 64 6.16 -7.07 -5.96
N ALA A 65 6.84 -8.18 -5.65
CA ALA A 65 7.27 -8.53 -4.31
C ALA A 65 8.18 -7.44 -3.72
N LYS A 66 9.09 -6.86 -4.51
CA LYS A 66 9.93 -5.74 -4.05
C LYS A 66 9.09 -4.53 -3.64
N GLN A 67 8.10 -4.14 -4.44
CA GLN A 67 7.21 -3.01 -4.12
C GLN A 67 6.40 -3.28 -2.84
N LEU A 68 5.84 -4.48 -2.71
CA LEU A 68 5.09 -4.87 -1.52
C LEU A 68 5.96 -4.95 -0.26
N LEU A 69 7.21 -5.38 -0.40
CA LEU A 69 8.16 -5.39 0.70
C LEU A 69 8.47 -3.97 1.19
N VAL A 70 8.70 -3.02 0.29
CA VAL A 70 8.94 -1.61 0.65
C VAL A 70 7.72 -1.02 1.36
N ALA A 71 6.51 -1.24 0.83
CA ALA A 71 5.27 -0.80 1.47
C ALA A 71 5.10 -1.42 2.87
N SER A 72 5.41 -2.71 3.02
CA SER A 72 5.35 -3.42 4.30
C SER A 72 6.38 -2.92 5.32
N GLN A 73 7.59 -2.59 4.88
CA GLN A 73 8.62 -2.05 5.78
C GLN A 73 8.25 -0.64 6.24
N GLY A 74 7.66 0.17 5.35
CA GLY A 74 7.15 1.49 5.69
C GLY A 74 6.00 1.41 6.71
N SER A 75 5.06 0.48 6.53
CA SER A 75 3.94 0.31 7.48
C SER A 75 4.40 -0.19 8.85
N ASP A 76 5.41 -1.07 8.90
CA ASP A 76 6.04 -1.50 10.15
C ASP A 76 6.77 -0.36 10.86
N LEU A 77 7.45 0.52 10.11
CA LEU A 77 8.10 1.69 10.67
C LEU A 77 7.07 2.66 11.26
N LEU A 78 5.98 2.92 10.54
CA LEU A 78 4.88 3.76 10.98
C LEU A 78 4.25 3.20 12.28
N LEU A 79 4.05 1.89 12.36
CA LEU A 79 3.53 1.21 13.56
C LEU A 79 4.44 1.37 14.78
N LYS A 80 5.76 1.37 14.59
CA LYS A 80 6.71 1.58 15.70
C LYS A 80 6.72 3.02 16.21
N GLN A 81 6.24 3.96 15.41
CA GLN A 81 6.27 5.40 15.69
C GLN A 81 4.89 5.96 16.03
N CYS A 82 3.81 5.17 15.89
CA CYS A 82 2.45 5.57 16.18
C CYS A 82 1.80 4.64 17.21
N PRO A 83 0.95 5.14 18.13
CA PRO A 83 0.54 6.55 18.30
C PRO A 83 1.52 7.35 19.17
N GLY A 84 1.52 8.68 19.03
CA GLY A 84 2.11 9.59 20.04
C GLY A 84 3.53 10.13 19.77
N VAL A 85 4.30 9.58 18.82
CA VAL A 85 5.70 10.03 18.57
C VAL A 85 5.80 11.01 17.40
N LEU A 86 4.99 10.84 16.36
CA LEU A 86 5.03 11.67 15.15
C LEU A 86 3.99 12.79 15.19
N SER A 87 4.29 13.93 14.56
CA SER A 87 3.27 14.92 14.22
C SER A 87 2.42 14.45 13.05
N SER A 88 1.20 14.99 12.95
CA SER A 88 0.27 14.70 11.84
C SER A 88 0.90 14.92 10.46
N ALA A 89 1.72 15.96 10.28
CA ALA A 89 2.45 16.21 9.03
C ALA A 89 3.46 15.10 8.68
N VAL A 90 4.23 14.62 9.66
CA VAL A 90 5.23 13.57 9.43
C VAL A 90 4.54 12.25 9.12
N CYS A 91 3.50 11.92 9.89
CA CYS A 91 2.67 10.74 9.66
C CYS A 91 2.03 10.75 8.25
N TYR A 92 1.52 11.91 7.80
CA TYR A 92 0.98 12.07 6.46
C TYR A 92 2.01 11.77 5.36
N ARG A 93 3.24 12.28 5.51
CA ARG A 93 4.33 12.04 4.54
C ARG A 93 4.78 10.58 4.53
N GLN A 94 4.85 9.94 5.69
CA GLN A 94 5.18 8.50 5.77
C GLN A 94 4.11 7.64 5.08
N LEU A 95 2.84 7.99 5.22
CA LEU A 95 1.77 7.32 4.49
C LEU A 95 1.89 7.49 2.97
N SER A 96 2.26 8.68 2.49
CA SER A 96 2.56 8.87 1.06
C SER A 96 3.66 7.95 0.57
N ALA A 97 4.72 7.76 1.37
CA ALA A 97 5.83 6.86 1.05
C ALA A 97 5.44 5.38 1.03
N ILE A 98 4.37 4.97 1.74
CA ILE A 98 3.79 3.63 1.67
C ILE A 98 2.86 3.50 0.46
N LEU A 99 2.07 4.54 0.17
CA LEU A 99 1.10 4.55 -0.92
C LEU A 99 1.77 4.51 -2.30
N GLU A 100 2.92 5.16 -2.48
CA GLU A 100 3.66 5.18 -3.75
C GLU A 100 4.04 3.77 -4.27
N PRO A 101 4.77 2.93 -3.53
CA PRO A 101 5.09 1.56 -3.97
C PRO A 101 3.85 0.69 -4.09
N LEU A 102 2.82 0.91 -3.26
CA LEU A 102 1.56 0.18 -3.34
C LEU A 102 0.78 0.49 -4.63
N ASN A 103 0.79 1.76 -5.06
CA ASN A 103 0.22 2.18 -6.34
C ASN A 103 0.96 1.54 -7.51
N ALA A 104 2.29 1.53 -7.48
CA ALA A 104 3.10 0.87 -8.49
C ALA A 104 2.78 -0.63 -8.60
N ALA A 105 2.63 -1.32 -7.47
CA ALA A 105 2.23 -2.72 -7.40
C ALA A 105 0.85 -2.97 -8.03
N ILE A 106 -0.14 -2.13 -7.74
CA ILE A 106 -1.51 -2.26 -8.28
C ILE A 106 -1.53 -2.01 -9.80
N ILE A 107 -0.77 -1.01 -10.29
CA ILE A 107 -0.63 -0.72 -11.72
C ILE A 107 -0.01 -1.93 -12.42
N GLN A 108 1.09 -2.47 -11.88
CA GLN A 108 1.76 -3.64 -12.45
C GLN A 108 0.85 -4.87 -12.55
N LEU A 109 -0.05 -5.07 -11.58
CA LEU A 109 -1.07 -6.13 -11.63
C LEU A 109 -2.21 -5.83 -12.62
N GLY A 110 -2.53 -4.55 -12.84
CA GLY A 110 -3.53 -4.07 -13.80
C GLY A 110 -3.05 -4.10 -15.24
N GLU A 111 -1.74 -4.00 -15.46
CA GLU A 111 -1.07 -4.23 -16.75
C GLU A 111 -1.05 -5.72 -17.09
N THR A 112 -2.24 -6.34 -17.17
CA THR A 112 -2.36 -7.56 -17.95
C THR A 112 -1.86 -7.22 -19.35
N LYS A 113 -0.80 -7.90 -19.82
CA LYS A 113 -0.34 -7.86 -21.21
C LYS A 113 -1.57 -7.65 -22.10
N LYS A 114 -1.78 -6.44 -22.62
CA LYS A 114 -2.83 -6.20 -23.60
C LYS A 114 -2.63 -7.32 -24.60
N ARG A 115 -3.57 -8.26 -24.72
CA ARG A 115 -3.49 -9.29 -25.74
C ARG A 115 -3.46 -8.50 -27.05
N ARG A 116 -2.26 -8.24 -27.58
CA ARG A 116 -2.11 -7.70 -28.92
C ARG A 116 -2.64 -8.82 -29.79
N TRP A 117 -3.89 -8.68 -30.20
CA TRP A 117 -4.45 -9.62 -31.12
C TRP A 117 -3.61 -9.56 -32.41
N PRO A 118 -3.30 -10.71 -33.02
CA PRO A 118 -2.38 -10.76 -34.17
C PRO A 118 -2.79 -9.83 -35.32
N TRP A 119 -4.08 -9.51 -35.45
CA TRP A 119 -4.65 -8.66 -36.49
C TRP A 119 -4.52 -7.14 -36.26
N GLN A 120 -3.96 -6.68 -35.15
CA GLN A 120 -3.72 -5.24 -34.89
C GLN A 120 -2.36 -4.73 -35.39
N ARG A 121 -1.62 -5.51 -36.18
CA ARG A 121 -0.46 -5.01 -36.94
C ARG A 121 -0.94 -4.51 -38.31
N ARG A 122 -1.30 -3.24 -38.40
CA ARG A 122 -1.28 -2.48 -39.65
C ARG A 122 -0.47 -1.22 -39.43
#